data_AF-A0AA95KJX5-F1
#
_entry.id   AF-A0AA95KJX5-F1
#
_cell.length_a   1.000
_cell.length_b   1.000
_cell.length_c   1.000
_cell.angle_alpha   90.00
_cell.angle_beta   90.00
_cell.angle_gamma   90.00
#
_symmetry.space_group_name_H-M   'P 1'
#
loop_
_entity.id
_entity.type
_entity.pdbx_description
1 polymer ?
#
loop_
_entity_poly.entity_id
_entity_poly.type
_entity_poly.pdbx_seq_one_letter_code
_entity_poly.pdbx_strand_id
1 'polypeptide(L)'
;MRRYLWLGSLLLLLALMAAAIWGYYHGWFTPTKPPVVIITPPTPPLQPSIPPVDRPPTQPPIIPSLPPTETPMQPPILKPTVPKEVHKVIDSVFKQVETTRSYDPAYKVLKYPGGDVPPTTGVCADVIVRAFRANGVDLQKEVHEDMLLAFNEYPKKWKLPRPDTNIDHRRVYNLMRFFERKGKALPITANPDDYKTGDVIAWDLGTGQAHIGIVLQFKTDDGQRPLMGHNIGEGTSVQDVLFAWPIIGHYRYFPLASSAH
;
A
#
# COMPACT_ATOMS: atom_id res chain seq x y z
N MET A 1 -27.88 -53.20 -60.79
CA MET A 1 -28.18 -53.49 -59.36
C MET A 1 -27.23 -52.72 -58.44
N ARG A 2 -27.36 -51.38 -58.32
CA ARG A 2 -26.45 -50.54 -57.51
C ARG A 2 -27.14 -49.29 -56.94
N ARG A 3 -28.39 -49.42 -56.50
CA ARG A 3 -29.19 -48.31 -55.92
C ARG A 3 -29.68 -48.53 -54.48
N TYR A 4 -29.33 -49.65 -53.83
CA TYR A 4 -29.84 -49.98 -52.48
C TYR A 4 -28.78 -49.97 -51.36
N LEU A 5 -27.50 -49.78 -51.66
CA LEU A 5 -26.43 -49.78 -50.63
C LEU A 5 -26.35 -48.51 -49.78
N TRP A 6 -26.90 -47.37 -50.23
CA TRP A 6 -26.85 -46.11 -49.48
C TRP A 6 -28.00 -45.93 -48.46
N LEU A 7 -29.14 -46.61 -48.65
CA LEU A 7 -30.26 -46.53 -47.69
C LEU A 7 -29.97 -47.30 -46.39
N GLY A 8 -29.22 -48.41 -46.47
CA GLY A 8 -28.86 -49.20 -45.29
C GLY A 8 -27.93 -48.45 -44.32
N SER A 9 -26.96 -47.71 -44.84
CA SER A 9 -25.99 -46.96 -44.02
C SER A 9 -26.61 -45.75 -43.32
N LEU A 10 -27.59 -45.08 -43.94
CA LEU A 10 -28.29 -43.95 -43.33
C LEU A 10 -29.22 -44.41 -42.19
N LEU A 11 -29.91 -45.53 -42.36
CA LEU A 11 -30.76 -46.12 -41.31
C LEU A 11 -29.94 -46.59 -40.11
N LEU A 12 -28.74 -47.13 -40.32
CA LEU A 12 -27.84 -47.53 -39.25
C LEU A 12 -27.33 -46.34 -38.43
N LEU A 13 -26.97 -45.23 -39.10
CA LEU A 13 -26.54 -43.99 -38.44
C LEU A 13 -27.67 -43.35 -37.63
N LEU A 14 -28.89 -43.34 -38.16
CA LEU A 14 -30.06 -42.82 -37.43
C LEU A 14 -30.40 -43.68 -36.22
N ALA A 15 -30.28 -45.02 -36.31
CA ALA A 15 -30.49 -45.92 -35.18
C ALA A 15 -29.45 -45.72 -34.06
N LEU A 16 -28.17 -45.51 -34.41
CA LEU A 16 -27.12 -45.23 -33.43
C LEU A 16 -27.31 -43.88 -32.74
N MET A 17 -27.74 -42.85 -33.47
CA MET A 17 -28.07 -41.55 -32.86
C MET A 17 -29.29 -41.63 -31.95
N ALA A 18 -30.34 -42.34 -32.35
CA ALA A 18 -31.52 -42.54 -31.52
C ALA A 18 -31.19 -43.30 -30.22
N ALA A 19 -30.32 -44.32 -30.29
CA ALA A 19 -29.86 -45.06 -29.11
C ALA A 19 -29.03 -44.19 -28.15
N ALA A 20 -28.16 -43.32 -28.68
CA ALA A 20 -27.38 -42.38 -27.86
C ALA A 20 -28.28 -41.33 -27.17
N ILE A 21 -29.27 -40.79 -27.87
CA ILE A 21 -30.23 -39.82 -27.31
C ILE A 21 -31.11 -40.50 -26.27
N TRP A 22 -31.58 -41.73 -26.53
CA TRP A 22 -32.37 -42.50 -25.58
C TRP A 22 -31.57 -42.83 -24.30
N GLY A 23 -30.30 -43.24 -24.45
CA GLY A 23 -29.41 -43.48 -23.31
C GLY A 23 -29.12 -42.23 -22.47
N TYR A 24 -29.09 -41.04 -23.09
CA TYR A 24 -28.95 -39.76 -22.37
C TYR A 24 -30.19 -39.44 -21.52
N TYR A 25 -31.40 -39.62 -22.06
CA TYR A 25 -32.64 -39.34 -21.33
C TYR A 25 -33.02 -40.40 -20.29
N HIS A 26 -32.50 -41.63 -20.41
CA HIS A 26 -32.71 -42.71 -19.44
C HIS A 26 -31.53 -42.94 -18.48
N GLY A 27 -30.57 -42.02 -18.43
CA GLY A 27 -29.55 -41.97 -17.38
C GLY A 27 -28.43 -43.01 -17.49
N TRP A 28 -28.20 -43.59 -18.67
CA TRP A 28 -27.10 -44.53 -18.90
C TRP A 28 -25.74 -43.84 -19.11
N PHE A 29 -25.74 -42.54 -19.38
CA PHE A 29 -24.54 -41.72 -19.46
C PHE A 29 -24.59 -40.62 -18.41
N THR A 30 -23.95 -40.83 -17.26
CA THR A 30 -23.67 -39.76 -16.30
C THR A 30 -22.35 -39.08 -16.71
N PRO A 31 -22.34 -37.77 -17.03
CA PRO A 31 -21.08 -37.08 -17.22
C PRO A 31 -20.36 -37.02 -15.87
N THR A 32 -19.27 -37.77 -15.75
CA THR A 32 -18.38 -37.67 -14.58
C THR A 32 -17.83 -36.26 -14.52
N LYS A 33 -18.15 -35.53 -13.44
CA LYS A 33 -17.59 -34.20 -13.14
C LYS A 33 -16.05 -34.30 -13.26
N PRO A 34 -15.38 -33.46 -14.07
CA PRO A 34 -13.93 -33.48 -14.10
C PRO A 34 -13.39 -33.18 -12.70
N PRO A 35 -12.28 -33.80 -12.28
CA PRO A 35 -11.72 -33.59 -10.96
C PRO A 35 -11.38 -32.10 -10.78
N VAL A 36 -11.81 -31.53 -9.66
CA VAL A 36 -11.41 -30.18 -9.25
C VAL A 36 -9.91 -30.24 -8.93
N VAL A 37 -9.09 -29.72 -9.83
CA VAL A 37 -7.67 -29.50 -9.56
C VAL A 37 -7.57 -28.31 -8.61
N ILE A 38 -7.43 -28.58 -7.32
CA ILE A 38 -7.08 -27.55 -6.33
C ILE A 38 -5.61 -27.21 -6.56
N ILE A 39 -5.37 -26.15 -7.32
CA ILE A 39 -4.03 -25.56 -7.45
C ILE A 39 -3.76 -24.82 -6.15
N THR A 40 -3.11 -25.48 -5.19
CA THR A 40 -2.56 -24.78 -4.02
C THR A 40 -1.50 -23.79 -4.52
N PRO A 41 -1.54 -22.51 -4.13
CA PRO A 41 -0.47 -21.59 -4.47
C PRO A 41 0.85 -22.13 -3.92
N PRO A 42 1.98 -21.95 -4.63
CA PRO A 42 3.26 -22.43 -4.17
C PRO A 42 3.59 -21.80 -2.82
N THR A 43 3.95 -22.63 -1.85
CA THR A 43 4.50 -22.19 -0.56
C THR A 43 5.67 -21.25 -0.86
N PRO A 44 5.68 -20.01 -0.35
CA PRO A 44 6.82 -19.13 -0.49
C PRO A 44 8.07 -19.85 0.04
N PRO A 45 9.22 -19.75 -0.65
CA PRO A 45 10.44 -20.36 -0.15
C PRO A 45 10.71 -19.83 1.26
N LEU A 46 10.88 -20.75 2.21
CA LEU A 46 11.34 -20.43 3.56
C LEU A 46 12.65 -19.65 3.41
N GLN A 47 12.62 -18.35 3.77
CA GLN A 47 13.85 -17.56 3.78
C GLN A 47 14.79 -18.20 4.81
N PRO A 48 16.04 -18.54 4.43
CA PRO A 48 17.01 -19.00 5.41
C PRO A 48 17.16 -17.93 6.49
N SER A 49 17.13 -18.36 7.76
CA SER A 49 17.43 -17.52 8.90
C SER A 49 18.87 -17.02 8.76
N ILE A 50 19.04 -15.82 8.21
CA ILE A 50 20.34 -15.17 8.17
C ILE A 50 20.68 -14.81 9.63
N PRO A 51 21.88 -15.16 10.11
CA PRO A 51 22.34 -14.68 11.42
C PRO A 51 22.21 -13.15 11.47
N PRO A 52 22.01 -12.55 12.65
CA PRO A 52 21.87 -11.11 12.77
C PRO A 52 23.18 -10.47 12.29
N VAL A 53 23.20 -10.04 11.03
CA VAL A 53 24.09 -8.97 10.59
C VAL A 53 23.78 -7.83 11.54
N ASP A 54 24.80 -7.25 12.17
CA ASP A 54 24.71 -6.00 12.92
C ASP A 54 24.14 -4.93 12.00
N ARG A 55 22.82 -4.91 11.90
CA ARG A 55 22.08 -3.96 11.10
C ARG A 55 22.02 -2.73 11.97
N PRO A 56 22.62 -1.61 11.55
CA PRO A 56 22.67 -0.43 12.37
C PRO A 56 21.24 -0.09 12.79
N PRO A 57 20.96 0.05 14.10
CA PRO A 57 19.67 0.51 14.55
C PRO A 57 19.40 1.84 13.86
N THR A 58 18.22 1.98 13.26
CA THR A 58 17.75 3.29 12.86
C THR A 58 17.66 4.12 14.14
N GLN A 59 18.54 5.12 14.27
CA GLN A 59 18.48 6.02 15.42
C GLN A 59 17.11 6.71 15.41
N PRO A 60 16.48 6.94 16.58
CA PRO A 60 15.31 7.80 16.66
C PRO A 60 15.63 9.14 16.01
N PRO A 61 14.66 9.76 15.30
CA PRO A 61 14.93 11.01 14.65
C PRO A 61 15.33 12.06 15.68
N ILE A 62 16.41 12.78 15.44
CA ILE A 62 16.71 14.01 16.19
C ILE A 62 15.78 15.06 15.62
N ILE A 63 14.73 15.39 16.37
CA ILE A 63 13.69 16.31 15.94
C ILE A 63 14.26 17.73 16.12
N PRO A 64 14.47 18.53 15.05
CA PRO A 64 14.66 19.97 15.20
C PRO A 64 13.49 20.52 16.01
N SER A 65 13.72 21.49 16.89
CA SER A 65 12.66 22.06 17.72
C SER A 65 11.41 22.29 16.87
N LEU A 66 10.33 21.57 17.19
CA LEU A 66 9.04 21.79 16.57
C LEU A 66 8.74 23.29 16.75
N PRO A 67 8.16 23.95 15.74
CA PRO A 67 7.59 25.28 15.97
C PRO A 67 6.68 25.20 17.21
N PRO A 68 6.68 26.23 18.08
CA PRO A 68 5.96 26.18 19.34
C PRO A 68 4.54 25.69 19.11
N THR A 69 4.15 24.64 19.83
CA THR A 69 2.80 24.10 19.84
C THR A 69 1.88 25.19 20.37
N GLU A 70 1.24 25.94 19.48
CA GLU A 70 0.06 26.69 19.86
C GLU A 70 -0.98 25.69 20.40
N THR A 71 -1.66 26.11 21.48
CA THR A 71 -2.73 25.46 22.24
C THR A 71 -3.48 24.34 21.49
N PRO A 72 -3.89 23.22 22.14
CA PRO A 72 -4.68 22.17 21.49
C PRO A 72 -5.85 22.76 20.69
N MET A 73 -5.70 22.77 19.36
CA MET A 73 -6.58 23.53 18.47
C MET A 73 -7.94 22.83 18.40
N GLN A 74 -9.01 23.61 18.54
CA GLN A 74 -10.37 23.12 18.33
C GLN A 74 -10.58 22.82 16.84
N PRO A 75 -11.17 21.68 16.47
CA PRO A 75 -11.41 21.36 15.06
C PRO A 75 -12.29 22.44 14.39
N PRO A 76 -11.97 22.88 13.16
CA PRO A 76 -12.75 23.89 12.45
C PRO A 76 -14.21 23.48 12.23
N ILE A 77 -15.09 24.48 12.25
CA ILE A 77 -16.56 24.39 12.39
C ILE A 77 -17.28 23.67 11.23
N LEU A 78 -16.58 23.36 10.13
CA LEU A 78 -17.09 22.50 9.06
C LEU A 78 -16.04 21.45 8.70
N LYS A 79 -16.34 20.17 8.94
CA LYS A 79 -15.47 19.07 8.50
C LYS A 79 -15.42 19.08 6.96
N PRO A 80 -14.28 19.38 6.34
CA PRO A 80 -14.17 19.36 4.88
C PRO A 80 -14.48 17.95 4.38
N THR A 81 -15.19 17.84 3.25
CA THR A 81 -15.56 16.53 2.70
C THR A 81 -14.30 15.83 2.20
N VAL A 82 -14.04 14.63 2.72
CA VAL A 82 -12.90 13.82 2.28
C VAL A 82 -13.25 13.16 0.94
N PRO A 83 -12.37 13.23 -0.09
CA PRO A 83 -12.61 12.53 -1.34
C PRO A 83 -12.77 11.03 -1.12
N LYS A 84 -13.71 10.42 -1.85
CA LYS A 84 -14.07 9.00 -1.68
C LYS A 84 -12.87 8.08 -1.89
N GLU A 85 -11.95 8.47 -2.77
CA GLU A 85 -10.77 7.69 -3.15
C GLU A 85 -9.77 7.55 -1.99
N VAL A 86 -9.80 8.48 -1.03
CA VAL A 86 -8.86 8.53 0.10
C VAL A 86 -9.54 8.45 1.46
N HIS A 87 -10.86 8.27 1.53
CA HIS A 87 -11.59 8.27 2.80
C HIS A 87 -11.04 7.27 3.84
N LYS A 88 -10.75 6.02 3.43
CA LYS A 88 -10.16 4.99 4.30
C LYS A 88 -8.73 5.30 4.71
N VAL A 89 -7.99 5.99 3.84
CA VAL A 89 -6.62 6.44 4.13
C VAL A 89 -6.68 7.43 5.29
N ILE A 90 -7.56 8.42 5.19
CA ILE A 90 -7.75 9.46 6.20
C ILE A 90 -8.31 8.90 7.51
N ASP A 91 -9.34 8.05 7.45
CA ASP A 91 -9.88 7.37 8.62
C ASP A 91 -8.82 6.54 9.35
N SER A 92 -7.94 5.87 8.60
CA SER A 92 -6.84 5.11 9.18
C SER A 92 -5.82 6.00 9.89
N VAL A 93 -5.57 7.22 9.42
CA VAL A 93 -4.68 8.16 10.12
C VAL A 93 -5.28 8.57 11.45
N PHE A 94 -6.57 8.92 11.50
CA PHE A 94 -7.23 9.28 12.76
C PHE A 94 -7.26 8.13 13.77
N LYS A 95 -7.52 6.90 13.30
CA LYS A 95 -7.41 5.72 14.16
C LYS A 95 -6.00 5.57 14.75
N GLN A 96 -4.96 5.87 13.97
CA GLN A 96 -3.58 5.83 14.47
C GLN A 96 -3.30 6.95 15.47
N VAL A 97 -3.86 8.14 15.29
CA VAL A 97 -3.81 9.23 16.29
C VAL A 97 -4.45 8.81 17.61
N GLU A 98 -5.40 7.87 17.62
CA GLU A 98 -6.00 7.35 18.86
C GLU A 98 -5.14 6.25 19.51
N THR A 99 -4.37 5.48 18.74
CA THR A 99 -3.72 4.26 19.23
C THR A 99 -2.21 4.35 19.36
N THR A 100 -1.51 5.01 18.44
CA THR A 100 -0.05 5.00 18.34
C THR A 100 0.55 6.09 19.24
N ARG A 101 1.22 5.67 20.31
CA ARG A 101 1.68 6.51 21.44
C ARG A 101 3.19 6.44 21.67
N SER A 102 3.94 5.91 20.71
CA SER A 102 5.38 5.75 20.83
C SER A 102 6.05 5.66 19.47
N TYR A 103 7.35 5.94 19.46
CA TYR A 103 8.21 5.83 18.29
C TYR A 103 9.29 4.77 18.53
N ASP A 104 9.24 3.65 17.78
CA ASP A 104 10.24 2.56 17.85
C ASP A 104 10.83 2.30 16.45
N PRO A 105 12.06 2.80 16.19
CA PRO A 105 12.75 2.57 14.94
C PRO A 105 13.51 1.24 14.90
N ALA A 106 13.48 0.42 15.96
CA ALA A 106 14.23 -0.83 15.97
C ALA A 106 13.74 -1.78 14.87
N TYR A 107 14.71 -2.52 14.31
CA TYR A 107 14.41 -3.59 13.37
C TYR A 107 13.53 -4.66 14.05
N LYS A 108 12.50 -5.14 13.35
CA LYS A 108 11.61 -6.22 13.81
C LYS A 108 11.45 -7.23 12.69
N VAL A 109 11.34 -8.51 13.04
CA VAL A 109 10.92 -9.55 12.09
C VAL A 109 9.40 -9.48 11.95
N LEU A 110 8.92 -9.36 10.72
CA LEU A 110 7.52 -9.19 10.40
C LEU A 110 7.01 -10.36 9.56
N LYS A 111 5.70 -10.64 9.66
CA LYS A 111 5.02 -11.50 8.69
C LYS A 111 5.08 -10.86 7.30
N TYR A 112 4.92 -11.68 6.26
CA TYR A 112 4.84 -11.21 4.89
C TYR A 112 3.86 -12.08 4.08
N PRO A 113 2.94 -11.47 3.29
CA PRO A 113 2.62 -10.04 3.25
C PRO A 113 1.80 -9.59 4.48
N GLY A 114 1.52 -8.30 4.59
CA GLY A 114 0.66 -7.72 5.64
C GLY A 114 1.27 -7.67 7.05
N GLY A 115 2.59 -7.76 7.17
CA GLY A 115 3.30 -7.54 8.42
C GLY A 115 3.23 -6.10 8.91
N ASP A 116 3.18 -5.94 10.23
CA ASP A 116 3.19 -4.66 10.92
C ASP A 116 3.77 -4.84 12.33
N VAL A 117 4.25 -3.74 12.91
CA VAL A 117 4.56 -3.66 14.34
C VAL A 117 3.27 -3.45 15.15
N PRO A 118 3.30 -3.60 16.49
CA PRO A 118 2.11 -3.36 17.30
C PRO A 118 1.49 -1.98 17.04
N PRO A 119 0.15 -1.85 17.05
CA PRO A 119 -0.53 -0.60 16.69
C PRO A 119 -0.23 0.56 17.65
N THR A 120 0.25 0.27 18.86
CA THR A 120 0.64 1.27 19.87
C THR A 120 2.00 1.92 19.60
N THR A 121 2.75 1.43 18.61
CA THR A 121 4.08 1.93 18.23
C THR A 121 4.25 1.98 16.71
N GLY A 122 5.36 2.57 16.27
CA GLY A 122 5.77 2.63 14.87
C GLY A 122 6.71 3.79 14.59
N VAL A 123 7.10 3.95 13.33
CA VAL A 123 7.81 5.11 12.82
C VAL A 123 6.91 5.95 11.91
N CYS A 124 7.42 7.07 11.39
CA CYS A 124 6.71 7.93 10.45
C CYS A 124 6.20 7.18 9.20
N ALA A 125 7.02 6.28 8.64
CA ALA A 125 6.63 5.47 7.48
C ALA A 125 5.48 4.51 7.78
N ASP A 126 5.34 4.01 9.03
CA ASP A 126 4.27 3.07 9.38
C ASP A 126 2.88 3.74 9.29
N VAL A 127 2.82 5.07 9.46
CA VAL A 127 1.59 5.84 9.24
C VAL A 127 1.09 5.67 7.81
N ILE A 128 2.00 5.80 6.85
CA ILE A 128 1.72 5.66 5.42
C ILE A 128 1.37 4.21 5.09
N VAL A 129 2.14 3.25 5.61
CA VAL A 129 1.92 1.81 5.41
C VAL A 129 0.52 1.40 5.86
N ARG A 130 0.10 1.80 7.06
CA ARG A 130 -1.22 1.48 7.61
C ARG A 130 -2.34 2.18 6.84
N ALA A 131 -2.15 3.47 6.51
CA ALA A 131 -3.14 4.24 5.78
C ALA A 131 -3.37 3.70 4.35
N PHE A 132 -2.30 3.30 3.66
CA PHE A 132 -2.37 2.67 2.34
C PHE A 132 -3.04 1.30 2.43
N ARG A 133 -2.70 0.51 3.45
CA ARG A 133 -3.29 -0.82 3.67
C ARG A 133 -4.78 -0.75 3.94
N ALA A 134 -5.24 0.26 4.68
CA ALA A 134 -6.67 0.50 4.89
C ALA A 134 -7.42 0.74 3.57
N ASN A 135 -6.73 1.26 2.55
CA ASN A 135 -7.26 1.45 1.20
C ASN A 135 -6.84 0.35 0.21
N GLY A 136 -6.45 -0.83 0.71
CA GLY A 136 -6.19 -2.02 -0.11
C GLY A 136 -4.79 -2.12 -0.72
N VAL A 137 -3.87 -1.21 -0.37
CA VAL A 137 -2.49 -1.21 -0.88
C VAL A 137 -1.52 -1.61 0.24
N ASP A 138 -1.00 -2.83 0.20
CA ASP A 138 0.02 -3.28 1.15
C ASP A 138 1.42 -2.84 0.72
N LEU A 139 1.87 -1.69 1.21
CA LEU A 139 3.20 -1.16 0.86
C LEU A 139 4.36 -2.12 1.22
N GLN A 140 4.19 -3.01 2.20
CA GLN A 140 5.19 -4.05 2.47
C GLN A 140 5.39 -4.96 1.25
N LYS A 141 4.29 -5.44 0.67
CA LYS A 141 4.30 -6.28 -0.52
C LYS A 141 4.77 -5.49 -1.75
N GLU A 142 4.14 -4.36 -2.02
CA GLU A 142 4.34 -3.60 -3.26
C GLU A 142 5.77 -3.07 -3.40
N VAL A 143 6.36 -2.56 -2.31
CA VAL A 143 7.76 -2.11 -2.31
C VAL A 143 8.70 -3.29 -2.49
N HIS A 144 8.46 -4.40 -1.80
CA HIS A 144 9.32 -5.58 -1.89
C HIS A 144 9.35 -6.17 -3.31
N GLU A 145 8.18 -6.35 -3.91
CA GLU A 145 8.07 -6.89 -5.27
C GLU A 145 8.69 -5.97 -6.32
N ASP A 146 8.55 -4.65 -6.17
CA ASP A 146 9.23 -3.69 -7.05
C ASP A 146 10.76 -3.75 -6.88
N MET A 147 11.24 -3.86 -5.64
CA MET A 147 12.66 -3.99 -5.34
C MET A 147 13.25 -5.31 -5.86
N LEU A 148 12.50 -6.42 -5.91
CA LEU A 148 12.98 -7.66 -6.53
C LEU A 148 13.33 -7.47 -8.02
N LEU A 149 12.62 -6.58 -8.71
CA LEU A 149 12.83 -6.29 -10.13
C LEU A 149 13.90 -5.22 -10.37
N ALA A 150 14.06 -4.28 -9.44
CA ALA A 150 14.85 -3.07 -9.66
C ALA A 150 15.72 -2.65 -8.46
N PHE A 151 16.22 -3.60 -7.66
CA PHE A 151 16.96 -3.31 -6.42
C PHE A 151 18.09 -2.28 -6.59
N ASN A 152 18.80 -2.32 -7.72
CA ASN A 152 19.91 -1.42 -8.01
C ASN A 152 19.49 0.05 -8.21
N GLU A 153 18.22 0.32 -8.44
CA GLU A 153 17.65 1.67 -8.54
C GLU A 153 17.19 2.24 -7.20
N TYR A 154 17.19 1.44 -6.13
CA TYR A 154 16.84 1.89 -4.79
C TYR A 154 18.06 2.48 -4.04
N PRO A 155 17.85 3.39 -3.08
CA PRO A 155 18.94 4.01 -2.33
C PRO A 155 19.85 3.01 -1.63
N LYS A 156 21.16 3.12 -1.87
CA LYS A 156 22.18 2.23 -1.26
C LYS A 156 22.57 2.60 0.18
N LYS A 157 21.75 3.40 0.86
CA LYS A 157 22.04 3.97 2.20
C LYS A 157 22.32 2.91 3.27
N TRP A 158 21.68 1.74 3.18
CA TRP A 158 21.77 0.68 4.20
C TRP A 158 22.74 -0.45 3.84
N LYS A 159 23.44 -0.36 2.69
CA LYS A 159 24.44 -1.34 2.23
C LYS A 159 23.95 -2.81 2.26
N LEU A 160 22.65 -3.02 2.05
CA LEU A 160 22.08 -4.37 2.00
C LEU A 160 22.37 -5.02 0.64
N PRO A 161 22.65 -6.33 0.60
CA PRO A 161 22.92 -7.03 -0.65
C PRO A 161 21.66 -7.43 -1.42
N ARG A 162 20.47 -7.34 -0.80
CA ARG A 162 19.18 -7.73 -1.38
C ARG A 162 18.00 -7.03 -0.67
N PRO A 163 16.80 -7.04 -1.26
CA PRO A 163 15.59 -6.58 -0.58
C PRO A 163 15.29 -7.36 0.71
N ASP A 164 14.59 -6.70 1.63
CA ASP A 164 14.22 -7.16 2.96
C ASP A 164 12.78 -6.76 3.32
N THR A 165 11.91 -7.77 3.31
CA THR A 165 10.47 -7.66 3.61
C THR A 165 10.16 -7.09 4.99
N ASN A 166 11.12 -7.14 5.92
CA ASN A 166 10.92 -6.71 7.31
C ASN A 166 11.04 -5.20 7.50
N ILE A 167 11.71 -4.49 6.59
CA ILE A 167 12.12 -3.10 6.84
C ILE A 167 12.02 -2.17 5.63
N ASP A 168 12.01 -2.68 4.39
CA ASP A 168 12.14 -1.80 3.22
C ASP A 168 11.00 -0.79 3.06
N HIS A 169 9.76 -1.20 3.34
CA HIS A 169 8.58 -0.34 3.33
C HIS A 169 8.53 0.66 4.51
N ARG A 170 9.37 0.46 5.52
CA ARG A 170 9.49 1.33 6.71
C ARG A 170 10.59 2.39 6.54
N ARG A 171 11.22 2.45 5.37
CA ARG A 171 12.30 3.40 5.04
C ARG A 171 11.79 4.48 4.10
N VAL A 172 11.83 5.73 4.56
CA VAL A 172 11.30 6.89 3.80
C VAL A 172 11.89 6.99 2.39
N TYR A 173 13.22 6.92 2.24
CA TYR A 173 13.84 7.00 0.91
C TYR A 173 13.47 5.82 -0.03
N ASN A 174 13.13 4.64 0.51
CA ASN A 174 12.61 3.54 -0.31
C ASN A 174 11.19 3.82 -0.77
N LEU A 175 10.33 4.38 0.10
CA LEU A 175 8.97 4.79 -0.26
C LEU A 175 8.99 5.89 -1.32
N MET A 176 9.85 6.91 -1.18
CA MET A 176 10.07 7.94 -2.18
C MET A 176 10.39 7.32 -3.55
N ARG A 177 11.42 6.45 -3.59
CA ARG A 177 11.82 5.79 -4.85
C ARG A 177 10.72 4.92 -5.44
N PHE A 178 9.98 4.20 -4.61
CA PHE A 178 8.83 3.42 -5.05
C PHE A 178 7.76 4.31 -5.69
N PHE A 179 7.39 5.43 -5.06
CA PHE A 179 6.38 6.34 -5.61
C PHE A 179 6.83 7.00 -6.92
N GLU A 180 8.09 7.39 -7.05
CA GLU A 180 8.69 7.85 -8.31
C GLU A 180 8.54 6.80 -9.41
N ARG A 181 8.93 5.55 -9.12
CA ARG A 181 8.86 4.44 -10.09
C ARG A 181 7.44 4.06 -10.48
N LYS A 182 6.46 4.33 -9.62
CA LYS A 182 5.02 4.21 -9.95
C LYS A 182 4.46 5.44 -10.67
N GLY A 183 5.29 6.43 -11.01
CA GLY A 183 4.87 7.65 -11.70
C GLY A 183 3.96 8.55 -10.86
N LYS A 184 4.13 8.54 -9.53
CA LYS A 184 3.25 9.25 -8.58
C LYS A 184 3.84 10.56 -8.05
N ALA A 185 5.04 10.93 -8.49
CA ALA A 185 5.69 12.17 -8.09
C ALA A 185 4.96 13.40 -8.67
N LEU A 186 4.86 14.44 -7.86
CA LEU A 186 4.32 15.75 -8.21
C LEU A 186 5.37 16.85 -7.96
N PRO A 187 5.22 18.04 -8.57
CA PRO A 187 6.09 19.18 -8.26
C PRO A 187 6.01 19.58 -6.79
N ILE A 188 7.15 20.01 -6.24
CA ILE A 188 7.22 20.65 -4.92
C ILE A 188 7.08 22.15 -5.16
N THR A 189 6.09 22.77 -4.54
CA THR A 189 5.78 24.20 -4.71
C THR A 189 5.63 24.90 -3.36
N ALA A 190 5.66 26.22 -3.37
CA ALA A 190 5.37 27.03 -2.20
C ALA A 190 3.86 27.29 -2.01
N ASN A 191 3.01 26.83 -2.93
CA ASN A 191 1.57 27.04 -2.88
C ASN A 191 0.89 25.91 -2.09
N PRO A 192 0.29 26.18 -0.91
CA PRO A 192 -0.36 25.15 -0.11
C PRO A 192 -1.52 24.44 -0.83
N ASP A 193 -2.17 25.10 -1.79
CA ASP A 193 -3.30 24.50 -2.51
C ASP A 193 -2.87 23.39 -3.47
N ASP A 194 -1.59 23.25 -3.81
CA ASP A 194 -1.11 22.18 -4.69
C ASP A 194 -1.09 20.81 -3.97
N TYR A 195 -1.14 20.83 -2.63
CA TYR A 195 -1.10 19.68 -1.75
C TYR A 195 -2.52 19.28 -1.36
N LYS A 196 -3.00 18.15 -1.88
CA LYS A 196 -4.38 17.67 -1.72
C LYS A 196 -4.46 16.56 -0.68
N THR A 197 -5.62 16.43 -0.06
CA THR A 197 -5.90 15.38 0.92
C THR A 197 -5.54 13.99 0.39
N GLY A 198 -4.75 13.24 1.15
CA GLY A 198 -4.23 11.92 0.78
C GLY A 198 -2.88 11.93 0.07
N ASP A 199 -2.34 13.11 -0.29
CA ASP A 199 -0.98 13.21 -0.80
C ASP A 199 0.04 12.86 0.28
N VAL A 200 1.14 12.25 -0.12
CA VAL A 200 2.25 11.85 0.75
C VAL A 200 3.40 12.83 0.57
N ILE A 201 3.89 13.37 1.70
CA ILE A 201 4.96 14.36 1.74
C ILE A 201 6.15 13.77 2.47
N ALA A 202 7.33 13.89 1.88
CA ALA A 202 8.60 13.53 2.50
C ALA A 202 9.39 14.81 2.80
N TRP A 203 9.98 14.88 3.99
CA TRP A 203 10.80 16.00 4.45
C TRP A 203 12.23 15.55 4.76
N ASP A 204 13.18 16.48 4.66
CA ASP A 204 14.49 16.36 5.29
C ASP A 204 14.46 17.12 6.62
N LEU A 205 14.63 16.41 7.75
CA LEU A 205 14.74 17.02 9.08
C LEU A 205 16.15 17.58 9.36
N GLY A 206 17.05 17.52 8.38
CA GLY A 206 18.46 17.86 8.53
C GLY A 206 19.27 16.63 8.96
N THR A 207 20.59 16.74 8.83
CA THR A 207 21.56 15.66 9.16
C THR A 207 21.31 14.33 8.41
N GLY A 208 20.60 14.38 7.27
CA GLY A 208 20.30 13.22 6.43
C GLY A 208 19.11 12.37 6.88
N GLN A 209 18.33 12.87 7.86
CA GLN A 209 17.18 12.19 8.42
C GLN A 209 15.90 12.54 7.66
N ALA A 210 15.37 11.57 6.92
CA ALA A 210 14.12 11.76 6.21
C ALA A 210 12.90 11.45 7.09
N HIS A 211 11.85 12.24 6.91
CA HIS A 211 10.56 12.09 7.56
C HIS A 211 9.44 12.03 6.53
N ILE A 212 8.28 11.50 6.89
CA ILE A 212 7.17 11.33 5.96
C ILE A 212 5.82 11.49 6.66
N GLY A 213 4.85 12.03 5.95
CA GLY A 213 3.50 12.25 6.45
C GLY A 213 2.48 12.33 5.31
N ILE A 214 1.23 12.50 5.67
CA ILE A 214 0.11 12.54 4.73
C ILE A 214 -0.74 13.79 4.93
N VAL A 215 -1.13 14.42 3.82
CA VAL A 215 -1.95 15.63 3.82
C VAL A 215 -3.38 15.26 4.23
N LEU A 216 -3.91 15.98 5.22
CA LEU A 216 -5.28 15.80 5.69
C LEU A 216 -6.23 16.82 5.06
N GLN A 217 -7.52 16.65 5.32
CA GLN A 217 -8.57 17.55 4.84
C GLN A 217 -8.67 18.84 5.66
N PHE A 218 -8.19 18.83 6.90
CA PHE A 218 -8.22 19.99 7.79
C PHE A 218 -7.16 21.00 7.38
N LYS A 219 -7.48 22.28 7.57
CA LYS A 219 -6.53 23.37 7.41
C LYS A 219 -6.18 23.99 8.76
N THR A 220 -5.10 24.75 8.77
CA THR A 220 -4.73 25.69 9.83
C THR A 220 -5.84 26.70 10.11
N ASP A 221 -5.79 27.35 11.27
CA ASP A 221 -6.81 28.32 11.71
C ASP A 221 -6.93 29.53 10.76
N ASP A 222 -5.81 29.92 10.14
CA ASP A 222 -5.77 30.94 9.08
C ASP A 222 -6.41 30.48 7.75
N GLY A 223 -6.78 29.19 7.63
CA GLY A 223 -7.38 28.58 6.45
C GLY A 223 -6.41 28.35 5.29
N GLN A 224 -5.10 28.54 5.49
CA GLN A 224 -4.12 28.60 4.41
C GLN A 224 -3.50 27.24 4.10
N ARG A 225 -3.04 26.49 5.11
CA ARG A 225 -2.23 25.28 4.90
C ARG A 225 -3.00 24.04 5.35
N PRO A 226 -2.96 22.92 4.61
CA PRO A 226 -3.51 21.68 5.11
C PRO A 226 -2.65 21.12 6.26
N LEU A 227 -3.30 20.50 7.23
CA LEU A 227 -2.64 19.81 8.34
C LEU A 227 -2.08 18.46 7.90
N MET A 228 -1.04 18.00 8.58
CA MET A 228 -0.33 16.77 8.25
C MET A 228 -0.56 15.71 9.33
N GLY A 229 -0.85 14.49 8.90
CA GLY A 229 -0.82 13.29 9.74
C GLY A 229 0.54 12.59 9.65
N HIS A 230 1.23 12.44 10.76
CA HIS A 230 2.53 11.76 10.83
C HIS A 230 2.81 11.25 12.24
N ASN A 231 3.86 10.43 12.39
CA ASN A 231 4.33 9.97 13.69
C ASN A 231 5.75 10.48 13.94
N ILE A 232 5.95 11.19 15.05
CA ILE A 232 7.26 11.70 15.46
C ILE A 232 7.32 11.77 16.99
N GLY A 233 8.35 11.17 17.60
CA GLY A 233 8.54 11.17 19.06
C GLY A 233 7.45 10.44 19.84
N GLU A 234 6.44 11.17 20.34
CA GLU A 234 5.41 10.70 21.27
C GLU A 234 4.23 9.95 20.59
N GLY A 235 4.30 9.72 19.28
CA GLY A 235 3.30 8.94 18.54
C GLY A 235 2.71 9.69 17.35
N THR A 236 1.59 9.17 16.84
CA THR A 236 0.92 9.74 15.67
C THR A 236 0.10 10.96 16.08
N SER A 237 0.30 12.07 15.36
CA SER A 237 -0.32 13.37 15.62
C SER A 237 -0.77 14.04 14.31
N VAL A 238 -1.60 15.08 14.48
CA VAL A 238 -2.00 16.01 13.42
C VAL A 238 -1.38 17.37 13.72
N GLN A 239 -0.55 17.89 12.81
CA GLN A 239 0.21 19.13 13.05
C GLN A 239 0.32 20.01 11.80
N ASP A 240 0.50 21.32 11.99
CA ASP A 240 0.86 22.27 10.93
C ASP A 240 2.37 22.19 10.64
N VAL A 241 2.75 21.19 9.85
CA VAL A 241 4.17 20.94 9.51
C VAL A 241 4.43 20.82 8.01
N LEU A 242 3.45 21.16 7.15
CA LEU A 242 3.61 21.01 5.69
C LEU A 242 4.89 21.69 5.18
N PHE A 243 5.13 22.93 5.62
CA PHE A 243 6.31 23.73 5.24
C PHE A 243 7.29 23.97 6.40
N ALA A 244 7.17 23.23 7.50
CA ALA A 244 8.06 23.40 8.66
C ALA A 244 9.50 22.94 8.37
N TRP A 245 9.68 22.03 7.41
CA TRP A 245 10.96 21.48 6.99
C TRP A 245 11.08 21.43 5.46
N PRO A 246 12.30 21.36 4.89
CA PRO A 246 12.50 21.17 3.46
C PRO A 246 11.75 19.95 2.93
N ILE A 247 10.81 20.17 2.03
CA ILE A 247 10.12 19.09 1.31
C ILE A 247 11.10 18.50 0.29
N ILE A 248 11.28 17.18 0.34
CA ILE A 248 12.15 16.41 -0.56
C ILE A 248 11.36 15.42 -1.42
N GLY A 249 10.04 15.32 -1.23
CA GLY A 249 9.16 14.53 -2.07
C GLY A 249 7.69 14.88 -1.87
N HIS A 250 6.94 14.90 -2.96
CA HIS A 250 5.50 15.13 -3.00
C HIS A 250 4.88 14.10 -3.94
N TYR A 251 3.94 13.30 -3.43
CA TYR A 251 3.38 12.17 -4.18
C TYR A 251 1.87 12.07 -4.06
N ARG A 252 1.19 11.79 -5.17
CA ARG A 252 -0.25 11.46 -5.21
C ARG A 252 -0.45 10.06 -5.74
N TYR A 253 -0.62 9.10 -4.83
CA TYR A 253 -0.78 7.70 -5.21
C TYR A 253 -2.20 7.39 -5.70
N PHE A 254 -3.20 7.80 -4.93
CA PHE A 254 -4.61 7.64 -5.23
C PHE A 254 -5.06 8.82 -6.11
N PRO A 255 -5.46 8.59 -7.38
CA PRO A 255 -5.98 9.65 -8.21
C PRO A 255 -7.29 10.15 -7.60
N LEU A 256 -7.43 11.47 -7.45
CA LEU A 256 -8.70 12.08 -7.08
C LEU A 256 -9.55 12.18 -8.34
N ALA A 257 -10.85 11.86 -8.23
CA ALA A 257 -11.76 12.09 -9.33
C ALA A 257 -11.69 13.57 -9.73
N SER A 258 -11.47 13.86 -11.02
CA SER A 258 -11.59 15.22 -11.52
C SER A 258 -13.01 15.69 -11.23
N SER A 259 -13.14 16.83 -10.56
CA SER A 259 -14.42 17.54 -10.50
C SER A 259 -14.87 17.74 -11.95
N ALA A 260 -15.88 17.00 -12.40
CA ALA A 260 -16.57 17.32 -13.63
C ALA A 260 -17.22 18.69 -13.38
N HIS A 261 -16.62 19.73 -13.95
CA HIS A 261 -17.22 21.05 -14.02
C HIS A 261 -18.31 21.07 -15.09
#